data_AF-A0A097PS87-F1
#
_entry.id   AF-A0A097PS87-F1
#
_cell.length_a   1.000
_cell.length_b   1.000
_cell.length_c   1.000
_cell.angle_alpha   90.00
_cell.angle_beta   90.00
_cell.angle_gamma   90.00
#
_symmetry.space_group_name_H-M   'P 1'
#
loop_
_entity.id
_entity.type
_entity.pdbx_description
1 polymer ?
#
loop_
_entity_poly.entity_id
_entity_poly.type
_entity_poly.pdbx_seq_one_letter_code
_entity_poly.pdbx_strand_id
1 'polypeptide(L)'
;RTDQYVITFEDDRFTPFGMKYQLQFSDGQLLVHFPSLIRLATEVGLEYVEIQNMLEFYEDHRIQFAGILSLLDPKGRLFHRVHDVLSLYTTFIFRKPDQNPIVPERTP
;
A
#
# COMPACT_ATOMS: atom_id res chain seq x y z
N ARG A 1 2.91 23.21 1.58
CA ARG A 1 3.95 22.25 1.18
C ARG A 1 4.74 21.96 2.43
N THR A 2 4.65 20.75 2.95
CA THR A 2 5.15 20.41 4.28
C THR A 2 6.57 19.86 4.10
N ASP A 3 7.58 20.47 4.74
CA ASP A 3 9.00 20.14 4.59
C ASP A 3 9.41 18.78 5.23
N GLN A 4 8.49 17.83 5.28
CA GLN A 4 8.65 16.63 6.11
C GLN A 4 9.31 15.48 5.41
N TYR A 5 9.21 15.46 4.10
CA TYR A 5 9.98 14.57 3.27
C TYR A 5 10.24 15.25 1.94
N VAL A 6 11.36 14.88 1.33
CA VAL A 6 11.68 15.20 -0.04
C VAL A 6 11.85 13.89 -0.78
N ILE A 7 11.13 13.75 -1.89
CA ILE A 7 11.28 12.65 -2.84
C ILE A 7 12.03 13.22 -4.05
N THR A 8 13.11 12.57 -4.44
CA THR A 8 13.90 12.94 -5.62
C THR A 8 14.07 11.73 -6.50
N PHE A 9 13.56 11.80 -7.72
CA PHE A 9 13.74 10.75 -8.74
C PHE A 9 15.06 10.95 -9.48
N GLU A 10 15.69 9.85 -9.86
CA GLU A 10 16.95 9.89 -10.64
C GLU A 10 16.72 10.23 -12.13
N ASP A 11 15.55 9.89 -12.68
CA ASP A 11 15.15 10.13 -14.07
C ASP A 11 13.67 10.57 -14.09
N ASP A 12 13.29 11.41 -15.05
CA ASP A 12 11.94 11.94 -15.24
C ASP A 12 11.07 11.05 -16.16
N ARG A 13 11.70 10.08 -16.83
CA ARG A 13 11.03 9.09 -17.68
C ARG A 13 10.69 7.84 -16.88
N PHE A 14 9.44 7.78 -16.45
CA PHE A 14 8.93 6.65 -15.69
C PHE A 14 8.77 5.41 -16.55
N THR A 15 9.45 4.34 -16.17
CA THR A 15 9.27 3.00 -16.71
C THR A 15 8.69 2.06 -15.64
N PRO A 16 8.08 0.93 -16.02
CA PRO A 16 7.48 0.03 -15.03
C PRO A 16 8.47 -0.65 -14.08
N PHE A 17 9.77 -0.64 -14.38
CA PHE A 17 10.81 -1.33 -13.60
C PHE A 17 12.10 -0.53 -13.55
N GLY A 18 12.84 -0.65 -12.43
CA GLY A 18 14.16 -0.05 -12.30
C GLY A 18 14.17 1.45 -12.00
N MET A 19 13.00 2.07 -11.85
CA MET A 19 12.91 3.47 -11.44
C MET A 19 13.32 3.63 -9.98
N LYS A 20 14.34 4.44 -9.75
CA LYS A 20 14.86 4.73 -8.41
C LYS A 20 14.48 6.12 -7.95
N TYR A 21 14.30 6.25 -6.65
CA TYR A 21 14.11 7.53 -5.99
C TYR A 21 14.77 7.52 -4.62
N GLN A 22 15.12 8.72 -4.16
CA GLN A 22 15.61 8.96 -2.82
C GLN A 22 14.50 9.57 -1.98
N LEU A 23 14.32 9.06 -0.78
CA LEU A 23 13.51 9.65 0.27
C LEU A 23 14.47 10.12 1.35
N GLN A 24 14.32 11.33 1.87
CA GLN A 24 15.27 11.97 2.81
C GLN A 24 15.80 11.12 3.99
N PHE A 25 15.10 10.06 4.38
CA PHE A 25 15.46 9.17 5.50
C PHE A 25 15.74 7.71 5.06
N SER A 26 15.86 7.44 3.76
CA SER A 26 16.05 6.10 3.21
C SER A 26 17.03 6.13 2.04
N ASP A 27 18.02 5.25 2.09
CA ASP A 27 18.92 5.03 0.97
C ASP A 27 18.17 4.31 -0.16
N GLY A 28 18.06 4.97 -1.31
CA GLY A 28 17.64 4.43 -2.61
C GLY A 28 16.50 3.41 -2.62
N GLN A 29 15.28 3.86 -2.93
CA GLN A 29 14.12 2.99 -3.10
C GLN A 29 13.79 2.77 -4.58
N LEU A 30 13.09 1.66 -4.86
CA LEU A 30 12.56 1.36 -6.19
C LEU A 30 11.06 1.69 -6.24
N LEU A 31 10.63 2.35 -7.31
CA LEU A 31 9.22 2.63 -7.56
C LEU A 31 8.48 1.34 -7.90
N VAL A 32 7.36 1.10 -7.22
CA VAL A 32 6.48 -0.04 -7.49
C VAL A 32 5.39 0.40 -8.45
N HIS A 33 5.34 -0.22 -9.63
CA HIS A 33 4.25 -0.01 -10.58
C HIS A 33 3.14 -1.04 -10.34
N PHE A 34 2.02 -0.62 -9.74
CA PHE A 34 0.95 -1.54 -9.31
C PHE A 34 0.40 -2.45 -10.42
N PRO A 35 0.15 -1.98 -11.66
CA PRO A 35 -0.28 -2.89 -12.73
C PRO A 35 0.74 -4.02 -13.00
N SER A 36 2.04 -3.73 -12.91
CA SER A 36 3.08 -4.76 -13.03
C SER A 36 3.06 -5.72 -11.84
N LEU A 37 2.92 -5.19 -10.62
CA LEU A 37 2.84 -5.98 -9.39
C LEU A 37 1.66 -6.97 -9.45
N ILE A 38 0.47 -6.50 -9.81
CA ILE A 38 -0.74 -7.33 -9.92
C ILE A 38 -0.53 -8.42 -10.97
N ARG A 39 -0.06 -8.06 -12.17
CA ARG A 39 0.20 -9.04 -13.24
C ARG A 39 1.16 -10.14 -12.78
N LEU A 40 2.29 -9.76 -12.15
CA LEU A 40 3.29 -10.71 -11.67
C LEU A 40 2.75 -11.60 -10.53
N ALA A 41 1.92 -11.05 -9.65
CA ALA A 41 1.27 -11.83 -8.60
C ALA A 41 0.30 -12.87 -9.19
N THR A 42 -0.49 -12.48 -10.19
CA THR A 42 -1.38 -13.40 -10.92
C THR A 42 -0.61 -14.52 -11.62
N GLU A 43 0.56 -14.22 -12.20
CA GLU A 43 1.41 -15.22 -12.86
C GLU A 43 1.90 -16.32 -11.90
N VAL A 44 2.04 -16.01 -10.61
CA VAL A 44 2.39 -16.99 -9.57
C VAL A 44 1.17 -17.57 -8.84
N GLY A 45 -0.03 -17.33 -9.36
CA GLY A 45 -1.29 -17.88 -8.84
C GLY A 45 -1.84 -17.17 -7.62
N LEU A 46 -1.47 -15.90 -7.39
CA LEU A 46 -2.08 -15.07 -6.37
C LEU A 46 -3.23 -14.25 -6.97
N GLU A 47 -4.33 -14.14 -6.23
CA GLU A 47 -5.48 -13.33 -6.62
C GLU A 47 -5.40 -11.97 -5.91
N TYR A 48 -5.51 -10.89 -6.69
CA TYR A 48 -5.64 -9.54 -6.16
C TYR A 48 -6.90 -9.43 -5.29
N VAL A 49 -6.75 -8.89 -4.09
CA VAL A 49 -7.87 -8.60 -3.18
C VAL A 49 -8.07 -7.09 -3.10
N GLU A 50 -7.02 -6.37 -2.75
CA GLU A 50 -7.13 -4.94 -2.44
C GLU A 50 -5.78 -4.24 -2.58
N ILE A 51 -5.84 -3.00 -3.04
CA ILE A 51 -4.79 -1.98 -2.92
C ILE A 51 -5.51 -0.73 -2.42
N GLN A 52 -5.10 -0.21 -1.27
CA GLN A 52 -5.73 0.96 -0.65
C GLN A 52 -4.68 1.92 -0.11
N ASN A 53 -4.88 3.23 -0.29
CA ASN A 53 -3.97 4.22 0.28
C ASN A 53 -3.98 4.10 1.82
N MET A 54 -2.81 4.20 2.46
CA MET A 54 -2.72 3.99 3.91
C MET A 54 -3.45 5.08 4.71
N LEU A 55 -3.58 6.29 4.17
CA LEU A 55 -4.41 7.34 4.76
C LEU A 55 -5.91 6.99 4.67
N GLU A 56 -6.37 6.49 3.53
CA GLU A 56 -7.76 6.04 3.36
C GLU A 56 -8.07 4.88 4.30
N PHE A 57 -7.20 3.86 4.35
CA PHE A 57 -7.29 2.75 5.29
C PHE A 57 -7.38 3.24 6.75
N TYR A 58 -6.53 4.22 7.10
CA TYR A 58 -6.58 4.81 8.43
C TYR A 58 -7.94 5.48 8.71
N GLU A 59 -8.45 6.28 7.78
CA GLU A 59 -9.73 6.99 7.93
C GLU A 59 -10.91 6.03 8.08
N ASP A 60 -10.93 4.93 7.33
CA ASP A 60 -11.97 3.89 7.40
C ASP A 60 -11.98 3.17 8.76
N HIS A 61 -10.82 3.00 9.38
CA HIS A 61 -10.66 2.19 10.59
C HIS A 61 -10.31 2.97 11.87
N ARG A 62 -10.15 4.30 11.80
CA ARG A 62 -9.69 5.11 12.94
C ARG A 62 -10.60 5.00 14.16
N ILE A 63 -11.92 4.81 13.98
CA ILE A 63 -12.87 4.67 15.09
C ILE A 63 -12.65 3.32 15.79
N GLN A 64 -12.44 2.27 15.01
CA GLN A 64 -12.21 0.91 15.50
C GLN A 64 -10.89 0.79 16.26
N PHE A 65 -9.84 1.50 15.83
CA PHE A 65 -8.50 1.42 16.41
C PHE A 65 -8.06 2.68 17.17
N ALA A 66 -8.99 3.59 17.50
CA ALA A 66 -8.71 4.87 18.16
C ALA A 66 -7.88 4.72 19.45
N GLY A 67 -8.07 3.62 20.19
CA GLY A 67 -7.36 3.35 21.45
C GLY A 67 -5.96 2.74 21.30
N ILE A 68 -5.58 2.32 20.10
CA ILE A 68 -4.31 1.62 19.85
C ILE A 68 -3.28 2.55 19.19
N LEU A 69 -3.73 3.55 18.42
CA LEU A 69 -2.88 4.41 17.62
C LEU A 69 -2.65 5.78 18.29
N SER A 70 -1.44 6.03 18.77
CA SER A 70 -1.01 7.32 19.33
C SER A 70 -0.60 8.33 18.25
N LEU A 71 -1.46 8.51 17.23
CA LEU A 71 -1.19 9.35 16.05
C LEU A 71 -1.96 10.68 16.03
N LEU A 72 -2.80 10.89 17.04
CA LEU A 72 -3.73 12.01 17.12
C LEU A 72 -3.15 13.19 17.92
N ASP A 73 -3.52 14.40 17.52
CA ASP A 73 -3.36 15.63 18.30
C ASP A 73 -4.30 15.61 19.53
N PRO A 74 -4.11 16.53 20.50
CA PRO A 74 -4.99 16.60 21.68
C PRO A 74 -6.48 16.87 21.37
N LYS A 75 -6.82 17.22 20.12
CA LYS A 75 -8.19 17.43 19.63
C LYS A 75 -8.72 16.18 18.90
N GLY A 76 -7.99 15.08 18.90
CA GLY A 76 -8.37 13.82 18.27
C GLY A 76 -8.20 13.81 16.74
N ARG A 77 -7.41 14.72 16.17
CA ARG A 77 -7.15 14.80 14.73
C ARG A 77 -5.77 14.28 14.39
N LEU A 78 -5.60 13.57 13.29
CA LEU A 78 -4.29 13.10 12.87
C LEU A 78 -3.31 14.28 12.78
N PHE A 79 -2.10 14.14 13.34
CA PHE A 79 -1.10 15.18 13.15
C PHE A 79 -0.87 15.39 11.66
N HIS A 80 -0.87 16.64 11.20
CA HIS A 80 -0.60 17.00 9.79
C HIS A 80 0.65 16.29 9.24
N ARG A 81 1.65 16.09 10.12
CA ARG A 81 2.86 15.36 9.78
C ARG A 81 2.67 13.88 9.46
N VAL A 82 1.85 13.22 10.25
CA VAL A 82 1.54 11.81 10.06
C VAL A 82 0.65 11.66 8.82
N HIS A 83 -0.28 12.58 8.62
CA HIS A 83 -1.15 12.62 7.45
C HIS A 83 -0.37 12.59 6.13
N ASP A 84 0.59 13.50 5.96
CA ASP A 84 1.37 13.59 4.72
C ASP A 84 2.28 12.36 4.49
N VAL A 85 2.73 11.71 5.57
CA VAL A 85 3.52 10.48 5.49
C VAL A 85 2.64 9.28 5.15
N LEU A 86 1.48 9.13 5.79
CA LEU A 86 0.56 8.01 5.50
C LEU A 86 0.09 8.05 4.05
N SER A 87 -0.14 9.23 3.47
CA SER A 87 -0.59 9.33 2.08
C SER A 87 0.43 8.85 1.04
N LEU A 88 1.72 8.74 1.41
CA LEU A 88 2.77 8.16 0.55
C LEU A 88 2.69 6.63 0.45
N TYR A 89 2.13 5.97 1.46
CA TYR A 89 2.13 4.52 1.56
C TYR A 89 0.79 3.94 1.12
N THR A 90 0.81 2.67 0.76
CA THR A 90 -0.35 1.94 0.25
C THR A 90 -0.28 0.52 0.79
N THR A 91 -1.40 0.02 1.32
CA THR A 91 -1.56 -1.38 1.67
C THR A 91 -1.90 -2.16 0.41
N PHE A 92 -1.44 -3.40 0.33
CA PHE A 92 -1.81 -4.31 -0.76
C PHE A 92 -1.98 -5.71 -0.23
N ILE A 93 -3.05 -6.37 -0.67
CA ILE A 93 -3.46 -7.69 -0.22
C ILE A 93 -3.68 -8.56 -1.44
N PHE A 94 -3.01 -9.71 -1.43
CA PHE A 94 -3.22 -10.79 -2.37
C PHE A 94 -3.63 -12.03 -1.58
N ARG A 95 -4.60 -12.80 -2.09
CA ARG A 95 -4.96 -14.10 -1.53
C ARG A 95 -4.40 -15.22 -2.38
N LYS A 96 -3.96 -16.28 -1.73
CA LYS A 96 -3.67 -17.55 -2.40
C LYS A 96 -4.97 -18.36 -2.45
N PRO A 97 -5.51 -18.73 -3.63
CA PRO A 97 -6.70 -19.56 -3.71
C PRO A 97 -6.42 -20.96 -3.16
N ASP A 98 -7.44 -21.56 -2.54
CA ASP A 98 -7.36 -22.92 -2.03
C ASP A 98 -7.18 -23.91 -3.18
N GLN A 99 -6.25 -24.86 -3.04
CA GLN A 99 -5.91 -25.82 -4.09
C GLN A 99 -6.97 -26.93 -4.28
N ASN A 100 -8.08 -26.89 -3.55
CA ASN A 100 -9.09 -27.95 -3.56
C ASN A 100 -10.43 -27.41 -4.07
N PRO A 101 -10.70 -27.44 -5.39
CA PRO A 101 -12.04 -27.23 -5.87
C PRO A 101 -12.87 -28.42 -5.36
N ILE A 102 -13.78 -28.17 -4.42
CA ILE A 102 -14.81 -29.15 -4.06
C ILE A 102 -15.64 -29.33 -5.33
N VAL A 103 -15.32 -30.34 -6.13
CA VAL A 103 -16.14 -30.75 -7.25
C VAL A 103 -17.46 -31.22 -6.64
N PRO A 104 -18.60 -30.58 -6.91
CA PRO A 104 -19.87 -31.10 -6.42
C PRO A 104 -20.03 -32.49 -7.05
N GLU A 105 -20.04 -33.50 -6.19
CA GLU A 105 -20.20 -34.89 -6.53
C GLU A 105 -21.45 -35.00 -7.41
N ARG A 106 -21.28 -35.34 -8.69
CA ARG A 106 -22.41 -35.61 -9.57
C ARG A 106 -23.09 -36.85 -9.02
N THR A 107 -24.19 -36.66 -8.31
CA THR A 107 -25.06 -37.76 -7.88
C THR A 107 -25.54 -38.56 -9.11
N PRO A 108 -25.60 -39.89 -9.01
CA PRO A 108 -25.81 -40.82 -10.13
C PRO A 108 -27.18 -40.72 -10.81
#